data_AF-A0A7C4J7P4-F1
#
_entry.id   AF-A0A7C4J7P4-F1
#
_cell.length_a   1.000
_cell.length_b   1.000
_cell.length_c   1.000
_cell.angle_alpha   90.00
_cell.angle_beta   90.00
_cell.angle_gamma   90.00
#
_symmetry.space_group_name_H-M   'P 1'
#
loop_
_entity.id
_entity.type
_entity.pdbx_description
1 polymer ?
#
loop_
_entity_poly.entity_id
_entity_poly.type
_entity_poly.pdbx_seq_one_letter_code
_entity_poly.pdbx_strand_id
1 'polypeptide(L)'
;MPPSTFDIYFVGVGGQGVLTIGEIITEAAFARGLPVNFYPTKGMAQRGGFVKAQLRMGRSTSGPSIPEKGADLVIATEVSESVKALRFLKTDGDFVLYGHVWEPAAVMLGKAPYPAVDAVQAAIRGSGARLHYIDPASLPQFGGVTVPDNVYTLGVALAATRLRDWIDAPTVEQVIQTRWQRGIERNLFALRAGMQCVEMPVG
;
A
#
# COMPACT_ATOMS: atom_id res chain seq x y z
N MET A 1 -19.43 -15.59 -1.53
CA MET A 1 -18.29 -15.71 -2.47
C MET A 1 -17.53 -14.39 -2.45
N PRO A 2 -16.19 -14.39 -2.47
CA PRO A 2 -15.47 -13.14 -2.70
C PRO A 2 -15.93 -12.53 -4.03
N PRO A 3 -15.85 -11.20 -4.20
CA PRO A 3 -16.10 -10.57 -5.49
C PRO A 3 -15.28 -11.26 -6.57
N SER A 4 -15.77 -11.27 -7.82
CA SER A 4 -15.07 -11.94 -8.92
C SER A 4 -13.77 -11.26 -9.31
N THR A 5 -13.53 -10.02 -8.85
CA THR A 5 -12.34 -9.23 -9.17
C THR A 5 -11.94 -8.32 -8.01
N PHE A 6 -10.65 -7.98 -7.91
CA PHE A 6 -10.17 -7.00 -6.93
C PHE A 6 -9.03 -6.18 -7.52
N ASP A 7 -9.24 -4.86 -7.56
CA ASP A 7 -8.35 -3.91 -8.19
C ASP A 7 -7.68 -3.03 -7.11
N ILE A 8 -6.35 -2.96 -7.14
CA ILE A 8 -5.52 -2.20 -6.17
C ILE A 8 -4.80 -1.07 -6.90
N TYR A 9 -4.93 0.14 -6.36
CA TYR A 9 -4.18 1.31 -6.83
C TYR A 9 -3.08 1.67 -5.83
N PHE A 10 -1.87 1.87 -6.34
CA PHE A 10 -0.69 2.16 -5.52
C PHE A 10 -0.19 3.56 -5.83
N VAL A 11 0.16 4.32 -4.79
CA VAL A 11 0.81 5.62 -4.93
C VAL A 11 1.87 5.85 -3.87
N GLY A 12 2.92 6.58 -4.23
CA GLY A 12 3.96 6.97 -3.29
C GLY A 12 5.08 7.71 -3.98
N VAL A 13 6.20 7.81 -3.28
CA VAL A 13 7.42 8.44 -3.77
C VAL A 13 8.50 7.37 -4.02
N GLY A 14 9.29 7.56 -5.07
CA GLY A 14 10.39 6.66 -5.43
C GLY A 14 11.36 6.45 -4.27
N GLY A 15 11.52 5.19 -3.84
CA GLY A 15 12.35 4.79 -2.71
C GLY A 15 11.57 4.18 -1.53
N GLN A 16 10.27 4.41 -1.44
CA GLN A 16 9.41 3.96 -0.32
C GLN A 16 8.83 2.54 -0.49
N GLY A 17 9.29 1.78 -1.48
CA GLY A 17 8.89 0.37 -1.62
C GLY A 17 7.44 0.12 -2.08
N VAL A 18 6.69 1.14 -2.54
CA VAL A 18 5.30 0.96 -3.01
C VAL A 18 5.15 -0.09 -4.12
N LEU A 19 6.10 -0.15 -5.05
CA LEU A 19 6.10 -1.17 -6.11
C LEU A 19 6.43 -2.56 -5.57
N THR A 20 7.29 -2.64 -4.56
CA THR A 20 7.63 -3.89 -3.88
C THR A 20 6.40 -4.50 -3.22
N ILE A 21 5.52 -3.68 -2.63
CA ILE A 21 4.22 -4.16 -2.11
C ILE A 21 3.42 -4.80 -3.24
N GLY A 22 3.26 -4.11 -4.38
CA GLY A 22 2.54 -4.62 -5.54
C GLY A 22 3.14 -5.92 -6.12
N GLU A 23 4.47 -6.02 -6.17
CA GLU A 23 5.19 -7.22 -6.62
C GLU A 23 4.94 -8.41 -5.68
N ILE A 24 5.01 -8.21 -4.36
CA ILE A 24 4.72 -9.28 -3.39
C ILE A 24 3.27 -9.76 -3.51
N ILE A 25 2.31 -8.84 -3.63
CA ILE A 25 0.90 -9.19 -3.85
C ILE A 25 0.72 -9.97 -5.15
N THR A 26 1.42 -9.58 -6.21
CA THR A 26 1.38 -10.25 -7.52
C THR A 26 1.91 -11.68 -7.43
N GLU A 27 3.08 -11.86 -6.79
CA GLU A 27 3.68 -13.19 -6.57
C GLU A 27 2.77 -14.08 -5.71
N ALA A 28 2.18 -13.53 -4.65
CA ALA A 28 1.23 -14.26 -3.81
C ALA A 28 -0.04 -14.65 -4.59
N ALA A 29 -0.57 -13.76 -5.42
CA ALA A 29 -1.71 -14.06 -6.29
C ALA A 29 -1.38 -15.18 -7.30
N PHE A 30 -0.18 -15.16 -7.89
CA PHE A 30 0.29 -16.23 -8.77
C PHE A 30 0.39 -17.58 -8.05
N ALA A 31 0.95 -17.61 -6.83
CA ALA A 31 1.03 -18.83 -6.03
C ALA A 31 -0.35 -19.42 -5.68
N ARG A 32 -1.38 -18.56 -5.61
CA ARG A 32 -2.79 -18.92 -5.41
C ARG A 32 -3.53 -19.29 -6.70
N GLY A 33 -2.86 -19.25 -7.86
CA GLY A 33 -3.46 -19.54 -9.16
C GLY A 33 -4.45 -18.47 -9.65
N LEU A 34 -4.37 -17.25 -9.11
CA LEU A 34 -5.26 -16.15 -9.48
C LEU A 34 -4.74 -15.44 -10.74
N PRO A 35 -5.60 -15.14 -11.73
CA PRO A 35 -5.26 -14.23 -12.80
C PRO A 35 -4.91 -12.86 -12.22
N VAL A 36 -3.72 -12.35 -12.54
CA VAL A 36 -3.23 -11.06 -12.05
C VAL A 36 -2.54 -10.27 -13.16
N ASN A 37 -2.80 -8.96 -13.21
CA ASN A 37 -2.11 -8.02 -14.09
C ASN A 37 -1.56 -6.86 -13.26
N PHE A 38 -0.24 -6.68 -13.27
CA PHE A 38 0.45 -5.62 -12.55
C PHE A 38 1.08 -4.63 -13.53
N TYR A 39 0.74 -3.35 -13.39
CA TYR A 39 1.18 -2.27 -14.27
C TYR A 39 1.84 -1.14 -13.47
N PRO A 40 3.16 -1.23 -13.21
CA PRO A 40 3.91 -0.17 -12.55
C PRO A 40 4.19 0.99 -13.52
N THR A 41 4.03 2.22 -13.04
CA THR A 41 4.42 3.44 -13.76
C THR A 41 5.37 4.25 -12.88
N LYS A 42 6.62 4.36 -13.33
CA LYS A 42 7.63 5.22 -12.70
C LYS A 42 7.69 6.53 -13.48
N GLY A 43 7.67 7.67 -12.78
CA GLY A 43 8.07 8.93 -13.39
C GLY A 43 9.54 8.90 -13.82
N MET A 44 9.98 9.89 -14.61
CA MET A 44 11.37 9.98 -15.08
C MET A 44 12.40 10.16 -13.93
N ALA A 45 11.96 10.58 -12.75
CA ALA A 45 12.82 10.75 -11.58
C ALA A 45 13.00 9.42 -10.81
N GLN A 46 14.25 8.95 -10.69
CA GLN A 46 14.59 7.69 -10.02
C GLN A 46 14.44 7.74 -8.49
N ARG A 47 14.45 8.93 -7.87
CA ARG A 47 14.22 9.15 -6.43
C ARG A 47 13.44 10.44 -6.23
N GLY A 48 12.55 10.47 -5.23
CA GLY A 48 11.76 11.67 -4.91
C GLY A 48 10.64 12.00 -5.91
N GLY A 49 10.49 11.21 -6.97
CA GLY A 49 9.41 11.37 -7.95
C GLY A 49 8.16 10.57 -7.59
N PHE A 50 7.02 11.01 -8.11
CA PHE A 50 5.76 10.27 -8.02
C PHE A 50 5.89 8.89 -8.67
N VAL A 51 5.47 7.88 -7.93
CA VAL A 51 5.37 6.50 -8.37
C VAL A 51 3.92 6.05 -8.20
N LYS A 52 3.39 5.39 -9.22
CA LYS A 52 2.09 4.72 -9.14
C LYS A 52 2.17 3.32 -9.72
N ALA A 53 1.27 2.46 -9.29
CA ALA A 53 1.03 1.18 -9.95
C ALA A 53 -0.44 0.81 -9.87
N GLN A 54 -0.84 -0.12 -10.74
CA GLN A 54 -2.19 -0.65 -10.79
C GLN A 54 -2.08 -2.17 -10.82
N LEU A 55 -2.85 -2.85 -9.97
CA LEU A 55 -2.89 -4.30 -9.91
C LEU A 55 -4.34 -4.74 -10.03
N ARG A 56 -4.61 -5.71 -10.91
CA ARG A 56 -5.95 -6.24 -11.14
C ARG A 56 -5.95 -7.74 -10.94
N MET A 57 -6.77 -8.26 -10.03
CA MET A 57 -6.89 -9.70 -9.73
C MET A 57 -8.25 -10.25 -10.14
N GLY A 58 -8.29 -11.56 -10.45
CA GLY A 58 -9.51 -12.30 -10.74
C GLY A 58 -10.07 -12.12 -12.15
N ARG A 59 -9.35 -11.42 -13.04
CA ARG A 59 -9.75 -11.18 -14.44
C ARG A 59 -8.84 -11.96 -15.39
N SER A 60 -9.41 -12.93 -16.13
CA SER A 60 -8.68 -13.68 -17.17
C SER A 60 -8.23 -12.77 -18.32
N THR A 61 -9.04 -11.76 -18.66
CA THR A 61 -8.69 -10.71 -19.61
C THR A 61 -8.98 -9.35 -19.00
N SER A 62 -7.97 -8.49 -18.90
CA SER A 62 -8.15 -7.10 -18.48
C SER A 62 -7.06 -6.21 -19.06
N GLY A 63 -7.44 -5.00 -19.45
CA GLY A 63 -6.47 -3.93 -19.69
C GLY A 63 -5.84 -3.48 -18.38
N PRO A 64 -4.61 -2.94 -18.42
CA PRO A 64 -3.82 -2.62 -17.22
C PRO A 64 -4.39 -1.46 -16.39
N SER A 65 -5.29 -0.64 -16.97
CA SER A 65 -5.83 0.54 -16.30
C SER A 65 -7.07 0.22 -15.49
N ILE A 66 -7.06 0.66 -14.23
CA ILE A 66 -8.22 0.77 -13.35
C ILE A 66 -8.96 2.07 -13.74
N PRO A 67 -10.28 2.02 -14.00
CA PRO A 67 -11.07 3.23 -14.25
C PRO A 67 -11.20 4.08 -12.98
N GLU A 68 -11.63 5.33 -13.13
CA GLU A 68 -12.04 6.13 -11.96
C GLU A 68 -13.12 5.40 -11.18
N LYS A 69 -13.07 5.53 -9.85
CA LYS A 69 -13.93 4.80 -8.91
C LYS A 69 -13.91 3.27 -9.12
N GLY A 70 -12.80 2.72 -9.62
CA GLY A 70 -12.62 1.29 -9.90
C GLY A 70 -11.83 0.50 -8.85
N ALA A 71 -10.97 1.16 -8.07
CA ALA A 71 -10.10 0.50 -7.11
C ALA A 71 -10.86 0.10 -5.84
N ASP A 72 -10.73 -1.17 -5.46
CA ASP A 72 -11.24 -1.72 -4.20
C ASP A 72 -10.35 -1.35 -3.01
N LEU A 73 -9.06 -1.20 -3.29
CA LEU A 73 -8.03 -0.83 -2.32
C LEU A 73 -7.09 0.22 -2.90
N VAL A 74 -6.78 1.25 -2.11
CA VAL A 74 -5.60 2.11 -2.32
C VAL A 74 -4.55 1.80 -1.26
N ILE A 75 -3.30 1.64 -1.69
CA ILE A 75 -2.13 1.61 -0.78
C ILE A 75 -1.25 2.83 -1.12
N ALA A 76 -1.13 3.73 -0.15
CA ALA A 76 -0.36 4.96 -0.27
C ALA A 76 0.80 4.97 0.73
N THR A 77 2.02 5.22 0.26
CA THR A 77 3.22 5.32 1.12
C THR A 77 3.66 6.75 1.41
N GLU A 78 2.89 7.76 0.97
CA GLU A 78 3.22 9.18 1.13
C GLU A 78 1.94 10.04 1.16
N VAL A 79 1.89 11.01 2.06
CA VAL A 79 0.68 11.79 2.38
C VAL A 79 0.22 12.67 1.21
N SER A 80 1.09 13.47 0.61
CA SER A 80 0.71 14.35 -0.50
C SER A 80 0.31 13.59 -1.77
N GLU A 81 1.00 12.50 -2.07
CA GLU A 81 0.74 11.68 -3.25
C GLU A 81 -0.56 10.88 -3.12
N SER A 82 -0.98 10.57 -1.89
CA SER A 82 -2.22 9.86 -1.59
C SER A 82 -3.47 10.55 -2.15
N VAL A 83 -3.50 11.88 -2.18
CA VAL A 83 -4.65 12.68 -2.66
C VAL A 83 -4.95 12.37 -4.13
N LYS A 84 -3.91 12.09 -4.94
CA LYS A 84 -4.07 11.78 -6.37
C LYS A 84 -4.84 10.48 -6.61
N ALA A 85 -4.82 9.56 -5.64
CA ALA A 85 -5.48 8.26 -5.71
C ALA A 85 -6.99 8.29 -5.39
N LEU A 86 -7.50 9.34 -4.71
CA LEU A 86 -8.91 9.46 -4.31
C LEU A 86 -9.91 9.34 -5.47
N ARG A 87 -9.51 9.80 -6.66
CA ARG A 87 -10.35 9.70 -7.88
C ARG A 87 -10.55 8.25 -8.34
N PHE A 88 -9.61 7.35 -8.03
CA PHE A 88 -9.64 5.96 -8.46
C PHE A 88 -10.34 5.04 -7.45
N LEU A 89 -10.42 5.43 -6.18
CA LEU A 89 -11.04 4.63 -5.14
C LEU A 89 -12.57 4.57 -5.29
N LYS A 90 -13.14 3.36 -5.21
CA LYS A 90 -14.58 3.11 -5.06
C LYS A 90 -15.14 3.77 -3.79
N THR A 91 -16.43 4.09 -3.82
CA THR A 91 -17.18 4.30 -2.58
C THR A 91 -17.11 3.02 -1.74
N ASP A 92 -16.88 3.14 -0.44
CA ASP A 92 -16.65 2.00 0.46
C ASP A 92 -15.42 1.14 0.10
N GLY A 93 -14.46 1.68 -0.65
CA GLY A 93 -13.14 1.08 -0.81
C GLY A 93 -12.30 1.18 0.47
N ASP A 94 -11.28 0.33 0.57
CA ASP A 94 -10.27 0.45 1.63
C ASP A 94 -9.15 1.40 1.19
N PHE A 95 -8.64 2.21 2.12
CA PHE A 95 -7.52 3.11 1.86
C PHE A 95 -6.48 2.95 2.97
N VAL A 96 -5.35 2.33 2.66
CA VAL A 96 -4.20 2.21 3.56
C VAL A 96 -3.26 3.36 3.30
N LEU A 97 -3.03 4.19 4.31
CA LEU A 97 -2.12 5.35 4.23
C LEU A 97 -1.01 5.20 5.26
N TYR A 98 0.21 4.98 4.78
CA TYR A 98 1.40 5.21 5.59
C TYR A 98 1.72 6.71 5.61
N GLY A 99 1.64 7.31 6.80
CA GLY A 99 1.64 8.75 7.04
C GLY A 99 2.97 9.46 6.82
N HIS A 100 3.84 8.94 5.96
CA HIS A 100 5.14 9.56 5.69
C HIS A 100 4.98 10.88 4.93
N VAL A 101 5.72 11.89 5.40
CA VAL A 101 5.79 13.22 4.78
C VAL A 101 7.12 13.34 4.06
N TRP A 102 7.06 13.45 2.73
CA TRP A 102 8.23 13.74 1.90
C TRP A 102 8.05 15.13 1.29
N GLU A 103 8.64 16.14 1.91
CA GLU A 103 8.53 17.53 1.41
C GLU A 103 9.37 17.72 0.14
N PRO A 104 8.75 18.08 -1.00
CA PRO A 104 9.51 18.46 -2.19
C PRO A 104 10.29 19.75 -1.94
N ALA A 105 11.36 19.97 -2.72
CA ALA A 105 12.22 21.16 -2.58
C ALA A 105 11.44 22.49 -2.57
N ALA A 106 10.36 22.60 -3.35
CA ALA A 106 9.51 23.80 -3.35
C ALA A 106 8.83 24.05 -1.99
N VAL A 107 8.40 23.01 -1.29
CA VAL A 107 7.82 23.11 0.06
C VAL A 107 8.88 23.52 1.07
N MET A 108 10.03 22.84 1.05
CA MET A 108 11.15 23.15 1.95
C MET A 108 11.65 24.60 1.78
N LEU A 109 11.56 25.15 0.57
CA LEU A 109 11.89 26.54 0.25
C LEU A 109 10.75 27.54 0.53
N GLY A 110 9.63 27.10 1.10
CA GLY A 110 8.46 27.94 1.39
C GLY A 110 7.70 28.43 0.16
N LYS A 111 7.92 27.81 -1.01
CA LYS A 111 7.34 28.20 -2.30
C LYS A 111 6.03 27.49 -2.64
N ALA A 112 5.67 26.47 -1.87
CA ALA A 112 4.41 25.73 -2.00
C ALA A 112 3.96 25.18 -0.64
N PRO A 113 2.65 25.06 -0.37
CA PRO A 113 2.16 24.40 0.81
C PRO A 113 2.24 22.86 0.66
N TYR A 114 2.42 22.17 1.78
CA TYR A 114 2.21 20.72 1.89
C TYR A 114 0.86 20.45 2.55
N PRO A 115 0.06 19.47 2.08
CA PRO A 115 -1.24 19.19 2.68
C PRO A 115 -1.08 18.62 4.09
N ALA A 116 -1.79 19.20 5.07
CA ALA A 116 -1.79 18.69 6.43
C ALA A 116 -2.31 17.25 6.48
N VAL A 117 -1.68 16.39 7.28
CA VAL A 117 -2.04 14.97 7.42
C VAL A 117 -3.52 14.81 7.77
N ASP A 118 -4.02 15.57 8.75
CA ASP A 118 -5.42 15.50 9.18
C ASP A 118 -6.40 15.91 8.06
N ALA A 119 -6.02 16.89 7.23
CA ALA A 119 -6.83 17.29 6.09
C ALA A 119 -6.89 16.20 5.02
N VAL A 120 -5.77 15.49 4.77
CA VAL A 120 -5.74 14.33 3.88
C VAL A 120 -6.59 13.19 4.43
N GLN A 121 -6.47 12.88 5.72
CA GLN A 121 -7.31 11.85 6.36
C GLN A 121 -8.81 12.22 6.26
N ALA A 122 -9.16 13.48 6.51
CA ALA A 122 -10.54 13.96 6.40
C ALA A 122 -11.06 13.85 4.96
N ALA A 123 -10.25 14.17 3.95
CA ALA A 123 -10.61 14.02 2.55
C ALA A 123 -10.85 12.54 2.17
N ILE A 124 -10.01 11.62 2.67
CA ILE A 124 -10.18 10.18 2.45
C ILE A 124 -11.49 9.70 3.09
N ARG A 125 -11.72 10.00 4.37
CA ARG A 125 -12.96 9.64 5.06
C ARG A 125 -14.19 10.24 4.38
N GLY A 126 -14.11 11.51 3.97
CA GLY A 126 -15.19 12.23 3.26
C GLY A 126 -15.53 11.65 1.88
N SER A 127 -14.64 10.87 1.28
CA SER A 127 -14.94 10.13 0.04
C SER A 127 -15.79 8.87 0.25
N GLY A 128 -16.09 8.50 1.49
CA GLY A 128 -16.77 7.25 1.86
C GLY A 128 -15.81 6.05 1.99
N ALA A 129 -14.51 6.30 2.01
CA ALA A 129 -13.49 5.24 2.16
C ALA A 129 -13.36 4.77 3.60
N ARG A 130 -13.01 3.49 3.79
CA ARG A 130 -12.46 2.99 5.06
C ARG A 130 -10.98 3.32 5.13
N LEU A 131 -10.62 4.33 5.91
CA LEU A 131 -9.23 4.74 6.11
C LEU A 131 -8.54 3.86 7.16
N HIS A 132 -7.41 3.29 6.78
CA HIS A 132 -6.45 2.59 7.64
C HIS A 132 -5.16 3.41 7.68
N TYR A 133 -5.04 4.29 8.66
CA TYR A 133 -3.88 5.18 8.80
C TYR A 133 -2.79 4.51 9.64
N ILE A 134 -1.53 4.61 9.18
CA ILE A 134 -0.34 4.12 9.87
C ILE A 134 0.53 5.34 10.19
N ASP A 135 0.74 5.59 11.48
CA ASP A 135 1.66 6.61 11.96
C ASP A 135 3.11 6.12 11.75
N PRO A 136 3.98 6.85 11.04
CA PRO A 136 5.41 6.52 10.95
C PRO A 136 6.11 6.29 12.30
N ALA A 137 5.66 6.97 13.36
CA ALA A 137 6.21 6.83 14.70
C ALA A 137 5.82 5.49 15.37
N SER A 138 4.81 4.77 14.86
CA SER A 138 4.35 3.50 15.43
C SER A 138 5.12 2.28 14.93
N LEU A 139 6.09 2.45 14.04
CA LEU A 139 6.85 1.31 13.49
C LEU A 139 7.72 0.66 14.58
N PRO A 140 7.59 -0.67 14.78
CA PRO A 140 8.39 -1.37 15.76
C PRO A 140 9.85 -1.50 15.32
N GLN A 141 10.70 -1.92 16.25
CA GLN A 141 12.10 -2.25 15.98
C GLN A 141 12.34 -3.75 16.04
N PHE A 142 13.24 -4.23 15.19
CA PHE A 142 13.78 -5.58 15.22
C PHE A 142 15.30 -5.48 15.36
N GLY A 143 15.84 -5.97 16.48
CA GLY A 143 17.28 -5.86 16.77
C GLY A 143 17.79 -4.42 16.86
N GLY A 144 16.98 -3.50 17.41
CA GLY A 144 17.32 -2.08 17.56
C GLY A 144 17.22 -1.25 16.27
N VAL A 145 16.73 -1.82 15.17
CA VAL A 145 16.53 -1.14 13.89
C VAL A 145 15.06 -1.12 13.53
N THR A 146 14.53 0.05 13.16
CA THR A 146 13.15 0.19 12.67
C THR A 146 12.89 -0.77 11.50
N VAL A 147 11.73 -1.42 11.53
CA VAL A 147 11.33 -2.35 10.48
C VAL A 147 11.11 -1.64 9.13
N PRO A 148 11.18 -2.37 8.00
CA PRO A 148 10.74 -1.86 6.70
C PRO A 148 9.26 -1.45 6.75
N ASP A 149 9.02 -0.16 6.55
CA ASP A 149 7.71 0.49 6.53
C ASP A 149 6.79 -0.07 5.45
N ASN A 150 7.32 -0.36 4.27
CA ASN A 150 6.55 -0.91 3.16
C ASN A 150 6.01 -2.33 3.47
N VAL A 151 6.80 -3.19 4.10
CA VAL A 151 6.38 -4.56 4.46
C VAL A 151 5.45 -4.55 5.67
N TYR A 152 5.69 -3.66 6.64
CA TYR A 152 4.73 -3.41 7.72
C TYR A 152 3.37 -2.94 7.18
N THR A 153 3.38 -2.00 6.23
CA THR A 153 2.17 -1.50 5.55
C THR A 153 1.42 -2.60 4.83
N LEU A 154 2.13 -3.53 4.16
CA LEU A 154 1.51 -4.72 3.57
C LEU A 154 0.84 -5.60 4.62
N GLY A 155 1.45 -5.77 5.80
CA GLY A 155 0.85 -6.51 6.92
C GLY A 155 -0.46 -5.88 7.38
N VAL A 156 -0.49 -4.55 7.56
CA VAL A 156 -1.71 -3.81 7.88
C VAL A 156 -2.76 -3.99 6.77
N ALA A 157 -2.36 -3.89 5.50
CA ALA A 157 -3.28 -4.05 4.38
C ALA A 157 -3.91 -5.44 4.33
N LEU A 158 -3.14 -6.50 4.61
CA LEU A 158 -3.66 -7.86 4.69
C LEU A 158 -4.68 -8.01 5.83
N ALA A 159 -4.36 -7.55 7.03
CA ALA A 159 -5.25 -7.73 8.18
C ALA A 159 -6.52 -6.85 8.10
N ALA A 160 -6.38 -5.57 7.75
CA ALA A 160 -7.44 -4.58 7.88
C ALA A 160 -8.39 -4.48 6.69
N THR A 161 -7.99 -4.98 5.51
CA THR A 161 -8.74 -4.78 4.26
C THR A 161 -9.24 -6.09 3.67
N ARG A 162 -10.05 -6.00 2.62
CA ARG A 162 -10.52 -7.20 1.88
C ARG A 162 -9.41 -7.92 1.09
N LEU A 163 -8.16 -7.44 1.12
CA LEU A 163 -7.03 -8.14 0.50
C LEU A 163 -6.86 -9.59 1.02
N ARG A 164 -7.15 -9.83 2.31
CA ARG A 164 -7.13 -11.19 2.91
C ARG A 164 -8.06 -12.20 2.26
N ASP A 165 -9.10 -11.74 1.56
CA ASP A 165 -10.04 -12.63 0.88
C ASP A 165 -9.45 -13.17 -0.44
N TRP A 166 -8.32 -12.61 -0.89
CA TRP A 166 -7.66 -12.91 -2.16
C TRP A 166 -6.33 -13.62 -1.99
N ILE A 167 -5.51 -13.18 -1.03
CA ILE A 167 -4.22 -13.77 -0.72
C ILE A 167 -4.10 -13.99 0.79
N ASP A 168 -3.47 -15.10 1.17
CA ASP A 168 -3.32 -15.49 2.58
C ASP A 168 -1.92 -15.12 3.12
N ALA A 169 -1.85 -14.86 4.43
CA ALA A 169 -0.60 -14.48 5.09
C ALA A 169 0.51 -15.53 4.93
N PRO A 170 0.26 -16.85 5.05
CA PRO A 170 1.30 -17.87 4.80
C PRO A 170 1.93 -17.77 3.41
N THR A 171 1.12 -17.54 2.37
CA THR A 171 1.62 -17.36 1.01
C THR A 171 2.50 -16.11 0.91
N VAL A 172 2.09 -15.00 1.53
CA VAL A 172 2.89 -13.76 1.53
C VAL A 172 4.20 -13.94 2.30
N GLU A 173 4.18 -14.65 3.43
CA GLU A 173 5.40 -14.98 4.17
C GLU A 173 6.36 -15.84 3.33
N GLN A 174 5.84 -16.83 2.60
CA GLN A 174 6.64 -17.65 1.70
C GLN A 174 7.30 -16.80 0.60
N VAL A 175 6.55 -15.86 -0.01
CA VAL A 175 7.11 -14.92 -1.00
C VAL A 175 8.25 -14.10 -0.39
N ILE A 176 8.06 -13.55 0.82
CA ILE A 176 9.12 -12.79 1.52
C ILE A 176 10.37 -13.65 1.76
N GLN A 177 10.19 -14.91 2.16
CA GLN A 177 11.30 -15.84 2.41
C GLN A 177 12.11 -16.15 1.15
N THR A 178 11.47 -16.24 -0.01
CA THR A 178 12.16 -16.59 -1.26
C THR A 178 12.68 -15.39 -2.03
N ARG A 179 12.13 -14.20 -1.79
CA ARG A 179 12.43 -12.99 -2.57
C ARG A 179 13.78 -12.36 -2.26
N TRP A 180 14.22 -12.37 -1.01
CA TRP A 180 15.49 -11.74 -0.59
C TRP A 180 16.42 -12.72 0.11
N GLN A 181 17.71 -12.64 -0.22
CA GLN A 181 18.75 -13.45 0.46
C GLN A 181 19.13 -12.91 1.84
N ARG A 182 18.79 -11.66 2.16
CA ARG A 182 19.15 -10.97 3.41
C ARG A 182 17.96 -10.22 3.97
N GLY A 183 17.92 -10.09 5.30
CA GLY A 183 16.87 -9.34 6.00
C GLY A 183 15.51 -10.05 6.03
N ILE A 184 15.45 -11.35 5.73
CA ILE A 184 14.21 -12.15 5.74
C ILE A 184 13.50 -12.03 7.09
N GLU A 185 14.22 -12.27 8.19
CA GLU A 185 13.65 -12.23 9.55
C GLU A 185 13.04 -10.86 9.86
N ARG A 186 13.74 -9.78 9.51
CA ARG A 186 13.26 -8.41 9.73
C ARG A 186 12.01 -8.11 8.90
N ASN A 187 11.94 -8.58 7.65
CA ASN A 187 10.75 -8.41 6.81
C ASN A 187 9.56 -9.25 7.31
N LEU A 188 9.80 -10.50 7.73
CA LEU A 188 8.75 -11.34 8.33
C LEU A 188 8.23 -10.73 9.63
N PHE A 189 9.12 -10.23 10.48
CA PHE A 189 8.72 -9.51 11.69
C PHE A 189 7.90 -8.26 11.35
N ALA A 190 8.32 -7.47 10.35
CA ALA A 190 7.57 -6.30 9.88
C ALA A 190 6.14 -6.66 9.43
N LEU A 191 6.00 -7.69 8.58
CA LEU A 191 4.71 -8.16 8.08
C LEU A 191 3.79 -8.57 9.23
N ARG A 192 4.31 -9.42 10.14
CA ARG A 192 3.54 -9.95 11.28
C ARG A 192 3.12 -8.85 12.25
N ALA A 193 4.02 -7.92 12.57
CA ALA A 193 3.70 -6.79 13.42
C ALA A 193 2.64 -5.87 12.79
N GLY A 194 2.70 -5.68 11.46
CA GLY A 194 1.67 -4.95 10.73
C GLY A 194 0.29 -5.61 10.83
N MET A 195 0.23 -6.94 10.70
CA MET A 195 -1.03 -7.69 10.86
C MET A 195 -1.60 -7.58 12.27
N GLN A 196 -0.76 -7.66 13.31
CA GLN A 196 -1.16 -7.61 14.71
C GLN A 196 -1.64 -6.23 15.18
N CYS A 197 -1.15 -5.15 14.56
CA CYS A 197 -1.54 -3.78 14.92
C CYS A 197 -3.06 -3.53 14.76
N VAL A 198 -3.70 -4.28 13.88
CA VAL A 198 -5.15 -4.17 13.59
C VAL A 198 -6.01 -4.92 14.62
N GLU A 199 -5.42 -5.88 15.35
CA GLU A 199 -6.12 -6.69 16.36
C GLU A 199 -6.25 -5.98 17.71
N MET A 200 -5.64 -4.80 17.88
CA MET A 200 -5.83 -3.96 19.05
C MET A 200 -7.02 -3.02 18.81
N PRO A 201 -8.19 -3.25 19.45
CA PRO A 201 -9.25 -2.24 19.42
C PRO A 201 -8.68 -0.95 20.01
N VAL A 202 -8.79 0.14 19.24
CA VAL A 202 -8.67 1.48 19.80
C VAL A 202 -9.78 1.59 20.84
N GLY A 203 -9.37 1.59 22.11
CA GLY A 203 -10.28 1.74 23.26
C GLY A 203 -10.98 3.09 23.29
#